data_AF-A0A6M0CFK2-F1
#
_entry.id   AF-A0A6M0CFK2-F1
#
_cell.length_a   1.000
_cell.length_b   1.000
_cell.length_c   1.000
_cell.angle_alpha   90.00
_cell.angle_beta   90.00
_cell.angle_gamma   90.00
#
_symmetry.space_group_name_H-M   'P 1'
#
loop_
_entity.id
_entity.type
_entity.pdbx_description
1 polymer ?
#
loop_
_entity_poly.entity_id
_entity_poly.type
_entity_poly.pdbx_seq_one_letter_code
_entity_poly.pdbx_strand_id
1 'polypeptide(L)' 'MKKLLLISCVLLTQCLLAQTEEDRIRETLTKYIDGSTGGQPKLLKEAFHPDLNLYYVKNDQVSIWSGEA' A
#
# COMPACT_ATOMS: atom_id res chain seq x y z
N MET A 1 -17.54 32.57 -15.82
CA MET A 1 -17.58 31.27 -16.52
C MET A 1 -16.20 30.59 -16.58
N LYS A 2 -15.16 31.22 -17.14
CA LYS A 2 -13.79 30.64 -17.22
C LYS A 2 -13.20 30.21 -15.86
N LYS A 3 -13.38 31.01 -14.79
CA LYS A 3 -12.94 30.66 -13.43
C LYS A 3 -13.66 29.44 -12.85
N LEU A 4 -14.96 29.30 -13.12
CA LEU A 4 -15.76 28.15 -12.68
C LEU A 4 -15.31 26.87 -13.39
N LEU A 5 -15.00 26.97 -14.69
CA LEU A 5 -14.47 25.88 -15.50
C LEU A 5 -13.07 25.44 -15.02
N LEU A 6 -12.22 26.39 -14.63
CA LEU A 6 -10.91 26.10 -14.02
C LEU A 6 -11.06 25.34 -12.69
N ILE A 7 -11.95 25.79 -11.80
CA ILE A 7 -12.19 25.14 -10.51
C ILE A 7 -12.73 23.71 -10.72
N SER A 8 -13.68 23.54 -11.64
CA SER A 8 -14.21 22.21 -11.97
C SER A 8 -13.11 21.27 -12.51
N CYS A 9 -12.21 21.78 -13.35
CA CYS A 9 -11.08 21.00 -13.86
C CYS A 9 -10.15 20.55 -12.73
N VAL A 10 -9.83 21.44 -11.78
CA VAL A 10 -8.99 21.09 -10.61
C VAL A 10 -9.67 20.03 -9.75
N LEU A 11 -10.97 20.16 -9.46
CA LEU A 11 -11.70 19.17 -8.65
C LEU A 11 -11.74 17.79 -9.33
N LEU A 12 -11.96 17.74 -10.64
CA LEU A 12 -11.92 16.50 -11.43
C LEU A 12 -10.55 15.81 -11.34
N THR A 13 -9.46 16.57 -11.44
CA THR A 13 -8.11 15.99 -11.30
C THR A 13 -7.86 15.40 -9.91
N GLN A 14 -8.34 16.05 -8.84
CA GLN A 14 -8.20 15.53 -7.48
C GLN A 14 -9.00 14.24 -7.27
N CYS A 15 -10.22 14.15 -7.82
CA CYS A 15 -11.01 12.92 -7.74
C CYS A 15 -10.33 11.75 -8.47
N LEU A 16 -9.76 11.99 -9.67
CA LEU A 16 -9.05 10.96 -10.42
C LEU A 16 -7.78 10.47 -9.70
N LEU A 17 -7.04 11.40 -9.08
CA LEU A 17 -5.85 11.06 -8.29
C LEU A 17 -6.23 10.22 -7.06
N ALA A 18 -7.26 10.63 -6.31
CA ALA A 18 -7.72 9.90 -5.13
C ALA A 18 -8.18 8.46 -5.45
N GLN A 19 -8.87 8.26 -6.58
CA GLN A 19 -9.25 6.92 -7.04
C GLN A 19 -8.02 6.05 -7.33
N THR A 20 -7.00 6.64 -7.97
CA THR A 20 -5.74 5.94 -8.27
C THR A 20 -4.96 5.58 -6.99
N GLU A 21 -5.01 6.44 -5.97
CA GLU A 21 -4.40 6.17 -4.66
C GLU A 21 -5.11 5.02 -3.95
N GLU A 22 -6.45 4.99 -3.94
CA GLU A 22 -7.23 3.91 -3.34
C GLU A 22 -6.87 2.56 -3.97
N ASP A 23 -6.81 2.49 -5.30
CA ASP A 23 -6.47 1.26 -6.03
C ASP A 23 -5.08 0.74 -5.66
N ARG A 24 -4.08 1.64 -5.55
CA ARG A 24 -2.70 1.29 -5.15
C ARG A 24 -2.62 0.81 -3.71
N ILE A 25 -3.35 1.46 -2.80
CA ILE A 25 -3.44 1.03 -1.40
C ILE A 25 -4.07 -0.35 -1.32
N ARG A 26 -5.19 -0.56 -2.03
CA ARG A 26 -5.91 -1.82 -2.09
C ARG A 26 -5.02 -2.94 -2.62
N GLU A 27 -4.33 -2.71 -3.73
CA GLU A 27 -3.39 -3.69 -4.30
C GLU A 27 -2.30 -4.09 -3.30
N THR A 28 -1.70 -3.11 -2.63
CA THR A 28 -0.66 -3.34 -1.61
C THR A 28 -1.18 -4.21 -0.46
N LEU A 29 -2.36 -3.90 0.07
CA LEU A 29 -2.98 -4.66 1.15
C LEU A 29 -3.38 -6.08 0.72
N THR A 30 -3.92 -6.24 -0.49
CA THR A 30 -4.24 -7.57 -1.04
C THR A 30 -2.99 -8.43 -1.13
N LYS A 31 -1.89 -7.91 -1.68
CA LYS A 31 -0.61 -8.64 -1.74
C LYS A 31 -0.08 -9.02 -0.35
N TYR A 32 -0.22 -8.14 0.65
CA TYR A 32 0.14 -8.46 2.03
C TYR A 32 -0.71 -9.60 2.60
N ILE A 33 -2.04 -9.56 2.43
CA ILE A 33 -2.96 -10.57 2.94
C ILE A 33 -2.66 -11.93 2.29
N ASP A 34 -2.54 -11.96 0.96
CA ASP A 34 -2.28 -13.19 0.20
C ASP A 34 -0.87 -13.74 0.49
N GLY A 35 0.11 -12.86 0.70
CA GLY A 35 1.47 -13.24 1.05
C GLY A 35 1.61 -13.79 2.47
N SER A 36 0.89 -13.22 3.44
CA SER A 36 0.98 -13.58 4.86
C SER A 36 0.07 -14.74 5.25
N THR A 37 -1.17 -14.77 4.75
CA THR A 37 -2.17 -15.79 5.10
C THR A 37 -2.33 -16.85 4.02
N GLY A 38 -2.14 -16.48 2.75
CA GLY A 38 -2.27 -17.37 1.59
C GLY A 38 -1.01 -18.16 1.24
N GLY A 39 0.09 -18.00 1.99
CA GLY A 39 1.33 -18.78 1.79
C GLY A 39 2.12 -18.39 0.54
N GLN A 40 1.99 -17.15 0.06
CA GLN A 40 2.68 -16.64 -1.13
C GLN A 40 3.76 -15.59 -0.76
N PRO A 41 4.87 -15.97 -0.09
CA PRO A 41 5.82 -15.02 0.48
C PRO A 41 6.50 -14.09 -0.53
N LYS A 42 6.49 -14.43 -1.84
CA LYS A 42 6.98 -13.54 -2.91
C LYS A 42 6.16 -12.24 -3.00
N LEU A 43 4.86 -12.30 -2.75
CA LEU A 43 3.99 -11.12 -2.79
C LEU A 43 4.35 -10.09 -1.72
N LEU A 44 4.94 -10.52 -0.59
CA LEU A 44 5.41 -9.59 0.44
C LEU A 44 6.58 -8.73 -0.07
N LYS A 45 7.45 -9.27 -0.91
CA LYS A 45 8.54 -8.50 -1.55
C LYS A 45 8.03 -7.50 -2.58
N GLU A 46 6.90 -7.78 -3.20
CA GLU A 46 6.27 -6.87 -4.17
C GLU A 46 5.41 -5.80 -3.50
N ALA A 47 4.82 -6.12 -2.33
CA ALA A 47 3.93 -5.22 -1.60
C ALA A 47 4.68 -4.09 -0.88
N PHE A 48 5.93 -4.32 -0.49
CA PHE A 48 6.64 -3.41 0.40
C PHE A 48 8.00 -2.99 -0.14
N HIS A 49 8.48 -1.85 0.37
CA HIS A 49 9.83 -1.38 0.14
C HIS A 49 10.87 -2.40 0.65
N PRO A 50 12.05 -2.55 0.02
CA PRO A 50 13.12 -3.44 0.50
C PRO A 50 13.46 -3.24 1.98
N ASP A 51 13.45 -1.99 2.45
CA ASP A 51 13.70 -1.63 3.86
C ASP A 51 12.54 -1.97 4.83
N LEU A 52 11.57 -2.78 4.41
CA LEU A 52 10.48 -3.25 5.26
C LEU A 52 11.04 -3.99 6.48
N ASN A 53 10.56 -3.60 7.65
CA ASN A 53 10.69 -4.39 8.87
C ASN A 53 9.30 -4.65 9.46
N LEU A 54 8.90 -5.93 9.51
CA LEU A 54 7.69 -6.36 10.21
C LEU A 54 8.06 -6.72 11.66
N TYR A 55 7.55 -5.95 12.61
CA TYR A 55 7.75 -6.18 14.03
C TYR A 55 6.60 -7.00 14.61
N TYR A 56 6.91 -8.07 15.34
CA TYR A 56 5.92 -8.90 16.01
C TYR A 56 6.41 -9.37 17.37
N VAL A 57 5.48 -9.71 18.26
CA VAL A 57 5.83 -10.26 19.58
C VAL A 57 5.73 -11.77 19.55
N LYS A 58 6.79 -12.45 19.95
CA LYS A 58 6.83 -13.91 20.12
C LYS A 58 7.63 -14.23 21.38
N ASN A 59 7.08 -15.08 22.24
CA ASN A 59 7.72 -15.46 23.52
C ASN A 59 8.15 -14.23 24.35
N ASP A 60 7.26 -13.23 24.46
CA ASP A 60 7.50 -11.97 25.17
C ASP A 60 8.71 -11.15 24.68
N GLN A 61 9.17 -11.40 23.45
CA GLN A 61 10.24 -10.66 22.81
C GLN A 61 9.77 -10.03 21.50
N VAL A 62 10.26 -8.82 21.22
CA VAL A 62 10.07 -8.17 19.91
C VAL A 62 11.00 -8.86 18.91
N SER A 63 10.40 -9.44 17.88
CA SER A 63 11.09 -10.05 16.75
C SER A 63 10.87 -9.20 15.50
N ILE A 64 11.84 -9.29 14.57
CA ILE A 64 11.81 -8.56 13.31
C ILE A 64 11.80 -9.60 12.18
N TRP A 65 10.89 -9.43 11.24
CA TRP A 65 10.95 -10.09 9.95
C TRP A 65 11.34 -9.04 8.89
N SER A 66 12.58 -9.14 8.42
CA SER A 66 13.11 -8.26 7.37
C SER A 66 12.51 -8.59 6.01
N GLY A 67 12.21 -7.56 5.23
CA GLY A 67 11.87 -7.65 3.81
C GLY A 67 13.09 -7.87 2.91
N GLU A 68 14.30 -7.58 3.40
CA GLU A 68 15.55 -7.96 2.74
C GLU A 68 15.75 -9.48 2.85
N ALA A 69 16.09 -10.11 1.72
CA ALA A 69 16.28 -11.55 1.60
C ALA A 69 17.74 -11.95 1.55
#